data_AF-A0A6I2I0G1-F1
#
_entry.id   AF-A0A6I2I0G1-F1
#
_cell.length_a   1.000
_cell.length_b   1.000
_cell.length_c   1.000
_cell.angle_alpha   90.00
_cell.angle_beta   90.00
_cell.angle_gamma   90.00
#
_symmetry.space_group_name_H-M   'P 1'
#
loop_
_entity.id
_entity.type
_entity.pdbx_description
1 polymer ?
#
loop_
_entity_poly.entity_id
_entity_poly.type
_entity_poly.pdbx_seq_one_letter_code
_entity_poly.pdbx_strand_id
1 'polypeptide(L)'
;MNSLRYVDFGGARPLLLLIARIALVALFIIFGYPKLLGFQGTVQYMASSGAPVPMLSAIIAVIMEVPAAILIVLGFFTRPLAVIFIFYTLGTAVIGHHYWDMSGNAVVPNMINFYKNISIAGGFLLLAIVGPGSLSLDRR
;
A
#
# COMPACT_ATOMS: atom_id res chain seq x y z
N MET A 1 5.70 -22.03 -27.35
CA MET A 1 4.34 -21.53 -27.08
C MET A 1 4.28 -20.11 -27.61
N ASN A 2 3.50 -19.86 -28.66
CA ASN A 2 3.34 -18.52 -29.23
C ASN A 2 2.59 -17.65 -28.23
N SER A 3 3.29 -16.78 -27.50
CA SER A 3 2.64 -15.66 -26.84
C SER A 3 2.11 -14.75 -27.94
N LEU A 4 0.79 -14.51 -27.94
CA LEU A 4 0.18 -13.52 -28.82
C LEU A 4 0.94 -12.19 -28.65
N ARG A 5 1.50 -11.66 -29.75
CA ARG A 5 2.37 -10.48 -29.78
C ARG A 5 1.75 -9.22 -29.11
N TYR A 6 0.44 -9.21 -28.91
CA TYR A 6 -0.32 -8.14 -28.24
C TYR A 6 -0.27 -8.16 -26.72
N VAL A 7 0.14 -9.27 -26.09
CA VAL A 7 0.21 -9.44 -24.62
C VAL A 7 1.64 -9.58 -24.10
N ASP A 8 2.64 -9.54 -24.97
CA ASP A 8 4.04 -9.54 -24.58
C ASP A 8 4.58 -8.11 -24.50
N PHE A 9 4.74 -7.60 -23.28
CA PHE A 9 5.38 -6.32 -23.02
C PHE A 9 6.88 -6.33 -23.33
N GLY A 10 7.48 -7.49 -23.66
CA GLY A 10 8.84 -7.65 -24.15
C GLY A 10 9.86 -6.88 -23.31
N GLY A 11 10.68 -6.08 -23.99
CA GLY A 11 11.70 -5.24 -23.35
C GLY A 11 11.15 -4.14 -22.42
N ALA A 12 9.87 -3.78 -22.52
CA ALA A 12 9.25 -2.77 -21.66
C ALA A 12 8.79 -3.34 -20.30
N ARG A 13 8.69 -4.66 -20.15
CA ARG A 13 8.22 -5.32 -18.92
C ARG A 13 8.93 -4.84 -17.65
N PRO A 14 10.27 -4.69 -17.60
CA PRO A 14 10.95 -4.21 -16.40
C PRO A 14 10.56 -2.78 -16.01
N LEU A 15 10.40 -1.91 -17.01
CA LEU A 15 9.98 -0.53 -16.80
C LEU A 15 8.54 -0.46 -16.30
N LEU A 16 7.63 -1.24 -16.89
CA LEU A 16 6.24 -1.30 -16.47
C LEU A 16 6.10 -1.82 -15.04
N LEU A 17 6.90 -2.80 -14.62
CA LEU A 17 6.92 -3.28 -13.24
C LEU A 17 7.46 -2.24 -12.26
N LEU A 18 8.44 -1.41 -12.66
CA LEU A 18 8.89 -0.29 -11.84
C LEU A 18 7.79 0.76 -11.68
N ILE A 19 7.12 1.14 -12.78
CA ILE A 19 5.99 2.08 -12.77
C ILE A 19 4.87 1.55 -11.87
N ALA A 20 4.52 0.27 -11.99
CA ALA A 20 3.50 -0.37 -11.16
C ALA A 20 3.86 -0.29 -9.67
N ARG A 21 5.12 -0.57 -9.29
CA ARG A 21 5.58 -0.47 -7.90
C ARG A 21 5.47 0.96 -7.37
N ILE A 22 5.90 1.95 -8.15
CA ILE A 22 5.78 3.37 -7.80
C ILE A 22 4.30 3.75 -7.60
N ALA A 23 3.44 3.39 -8.56
CA ALA A 23 2.02 3.70 -8.49
C ALA A 23 1.33 3.05 -7.28
N LEU A 24 1.65 1.79 -6.97
CA LEU A 24 1.08 1.08 -5.82
C LEU A 24 1.44 1.76 -4.50
N VAL A 25 2.67 2.26 -4.35
CA VAL A 25 3.10 2.86 -3.09
C VAL A 25 2.92 4.38 -3.01
N ALA A 26 2.57 5.05 -4.12
CA ALA A 26 2.47 6.51 -4.18
C ALA A 26 1.52 7.07 -3.11
N LEU A 27 0.36 6.45 -2.92
CA LEU A 27 -0.60 6.83 -1.90
C LEU A 27 0.04 6.76 -0.51
N PHE A 28 0.73 5.67 -0.20
CA PHE A 28 1.37 5.46 1.09
C PHE A 28 2.40 6.56 1.38
N ILE A 29 3.27 6.90 0.42
CA ILE A 29 4.27 7.95 0.62
C ILE A 29 3.61 9.32 0.82
N ILE A 30 2.59 9.67 0.02
CA ILE A 30 1.87 10.94 0.13
C ILE A 30 1.24 11.11 1.52
N PHE A 31 0.64 10.06 2.06
CA PHE A 31 -0.02 10.11 3.37
C PHE A 31 0.92 9.80 4.54
N GLY A 32 2.05 9.14 4.31
CA GLY A 32 3.01 8.73 5.33
C GLY A 32 4.03 9.82 5.67
N TYR A 33 4.44 10.60 4.67
CA TYR A 33 5.41 11.67 4.90
C TYR A 33 4.92 12.72 5.92
N PRO A 34 3.66 13.20 5.88
CA PRO A 34 3.11 14.05 6.93
C PRO A 34 3.04 13.35 8.29
N LYS A 35 2.77 12.03 8.33
CA LYS A 35 2.73 11.27 9.58
C LYS A 35 4.10 11.18 10.25
N LEU A 36 5.16 11.06 9.44
CA LEU A 36 6.54 11.04 9.91
C LEU A 36 6.94 12.41 10.52
N LEU A 37 6.65 13.51 9.82
CA LEU A 37 7.01 14.85 10.30
C LEU A 37 6.14 15.32 11.48
N GLY A 38 4.86 14.95 11.48
CA GLY A 38 3.86 15.31 12.47
C GLY A 38 3.47 14.13 13.36
N PHE A 39 4.46 13.38 13.87
CA PHE A 39 4.20 12.11 14.55
C PHE A 39 3.25 12.25 15.75
N GLN A 40 3.41 13.27 16.59
CA GLN A 40 2.51 13.50 17.73
C GLN A 40 1.05 13.75 17.29
N GLY A 41 0.85 14.53 16.22
CA GLY A 41 -0.48 14.74 15.63
C GLY A 41 -1.07 13.46 15.06
N THR A 42 -0.23 12.58 14.52
CA THR A 42 -0.66 11.24 14.06
C THR A 42 -1.14 10.38 15.21
N VAL A 43 -0.41 10.35 16.34
CA VAL A 43 -0.83 9.61 17.53
C VAL A 43 -2.19 10.12 18.05
N GLN A 44 -2.39 11.44 18.07
CA GLN A 44 -3.67 12.05 18.47
C GLN A 44 -4.80 11.68 17.50
N TYR A 45 -4.54 11.73 16.19
CA TYR A 45 -5.50 11.30 15.18
C TYR A 45 -5.90 9.83 15.37
N MET A 46 -4.91 8.94 15.55
CA MET A 46 -5.13 7.51 15.79
C MET A 46 -5.96 7.25 17.06
N ALA A 47 -5.78 8.07 18.11
CA ALA A 47 -6.60 7.99 19.31
C ALA A 47 -8.05 8.40 19.03
N SER A 48 -8.26 9.47 18.25
CA SER A 48 -9.61 9.94 17.88
C SER A 48 -10.33 9.02 16.88
N SER A 49 -9.59 8.28 16.06
CA SER A 49 -10.15 7.35 15.06
C SER A 49 -10.48 5.97 15.62
N GLY A 50 -10.16 5.69 16.89
CA GLY A 50 -10.40 4.39 17.53
C GLY A 50 -9.37 3.32 17.16
N ALA A 51 -8.20 3.70 16.64
CA ALA A 51 -7.15 2.73 16.32
C ALA A 51 -6.61 2.04 17.60
N PRO A 52 -6.34 0.72 17.57
CA PRO A 52 -5.82 0.01 18.73
C PRO A 52 -4.40 0.50 19.06
N VAL A 53 -4.12 0.73 20.34
CA VAL A 53 -2.80 1.17 20.83
C VAL A 53 -2.24 2.33 19.97
N PRO A 54 -2.80 3.55 20.04
CA PRO A 54 -2.56 4.63 19.07
C PRO A 54 -1.10 4.94 18.77
N MET A 55 -0.23 4.90 19.80
CA MET A 55 1.21 5.07 19.64
C MET A 55 1.82 4.01 18.72
N LEU A 56 1.51 2.74 18.97
CA LEU A 56 2.01 1.63 18.16
C LEU A 56 1.43 1.68 16.74
N SER A 57 0.14 1.98 16.60
CA SER A 57 -0.52 2.17 15.30
C SER A 57 0.15 3.29 14.48
N ALA A 58 0.52 4.41 15.11
CA ALA A 58 1.24 5.48 14.45
C ALA A 58 2.66 5.05 14.01
N ILE A 59 3.40 4.31 14.84
CA ILE A 59 4.72 3.77 14.50
C ILE A 59 4.62 2.84 13.29
N ILE A 60 3.69 1.89 13.33
CA ILE A 60 3.45 0.95 12.23
C ILE A 60 3.09 1.70 10.96
N ALA A 61 2.18 2.67 11.04
CA ALA A 61 1.78 3.48 9.88
C ALA A 61 2.98 4.21 9.26
N VAL A 62 3.83 4.86 10.06
CA VAL A 62 5.02 5.54 9.55
C VAL A 62 6.00 4.58 8.89
N ILE A 63 6.29 3.44 9.52
CA ILE A 63 7.22 2.44 8.98
C ILE A 63 6.69 1.84 7.67
N MET A 64 5.40 1.51 7.62
CA MET A 64 4.80 0.93 6.43
C MET A 64 4.70 1.96 5.30
N GLU A 65 4.32 3.19 5.62
CA GLU A 65 4.00 4.18 4.60
C GLU A 65 5.23 4.89 4.01
N VAL A 66 6.36 4.88 4.71
CA VAL A 66 7.58 5.56 4.26
C VAL A 66 8.71 4.56 3.95
N PRO A 67 9.44 3.98 4.92
CA PRO A 67 10.58 3.13 4.58
C PRO A 67 10.15 1.85 3.84
N ALA A 68 9.10 1.15 4.24
CA ALA A 68 8.68 -0.06 3.53
C ALA A 68 8.19 0.24 2.10
N ALA A 69 7.49 1.35 1.89
CA ALA A 69 7.08 1.83 0.57
C ALA A 69 8.30 2.11 -0.33
N ILE A 70 9.34 2.75 0.20
CA ILE A 70 10.61 2.99 -0.51
C ILE A 70 11.26 1.66 -0.90
N LEU A 71 11.30 0.67 -0.01
CA LEU A 71 11.88 -0.65 -0.30
C LEU A 71 11.14 -1.37 -1.46
N ILE A 72 9.81 -1.26 -1.54
CA ILE A 72 9.05 -1.76 -2.69
C ILE A 72 9.50 -1.08 -4.00
N VAL A 73 9.66 0.24 -4.02
CA VAL A 73 10.13 0.97 -5.22
C VAL A 73 11.54 0.52 -5.63
N LEU A 74 12.45 0.41 -4.67
CA LEU A 74 13.81 -0.07 -4.90
C LEU A 74 13.83 -1.55 -5.36
N GLY A 75 12.77 -2.29 -5.08
CA GLY A 75 12.68 -3.70 -5.42
C GLY A 75 13.51 -4.56 -4.48
N PHE A 76 13.55 -4.17 -3.20
CA PHE A 76 14.23 -4.89 -2.13
C PHE A 76 13.21 -5.57 -1.23
N PHE A 77 13.38 -6.86 -0.97
CA PHE A 77 12.42 -7.76 -0.29
C PHE A 77 10.98 -7.64 -0.82
N THR A 78 10.80 -7.49 -2.12
CA THR A 78 9.50 -7.08 -2.69
C THR A 78 8.36 -8.06 -2.44
N ARG A 79 8.61 -9.38 -2.56
CA ARG A 79 7.54 -10.37 -2.35
C ARG A 79 7.07 -10.44 -0.90
N PRO A 80 7.96 -10.59 0.10
CA PRO A 80 7.55 -10.50 1.51
C PRO A 80 6.87 -9.18 1.85
N LEU A 81 7.44 -8.05 1.42
CA LEU A 81 6.84 -6.74 1.70
C LEU A 81 5.47 -6.60 1.04
N ALA A 82 5.27 -7.06 -0.19
CA ALA A 82 3.96 -7.03 -0.85
C ALA A 82 2.91 -7.80 -0.03
N VAL A 83 3.26 -8.96 0.52
CA VAL A 83 2.37 -9.72 1.42
C VAL A 83 2.05 -8.94 2.69
N ILE A 84 3.04 -8.30 3.32
CA ILE A 84 2.82 -7.45 4.49
C ILE A 84 1.91 -6.27 4.15
N PHE A 85 2.10 -5.63 2.98
CA PHE A 85 1.27 -4.54 2.51
C PHE A 85 -0.19 -4.96 2.27
N ILE A 86 -0.46 -6.21 1.85
CA ILE A 86 -1.84 -6.73 1.78
C ILE A 86 -2.50 -6.63 3.15
N PHE A 87 -1.89 -7.22 4.17
CA PHE A 87 -2.46 -7.22 5.52
C PHE A 87 -2.55 -5.82 6.12
N TYR A 88 -1.52 -4.99 5.94
CA TYR A 88 -1.53 -3.60 6.37
C TYR A 88 -2.69 -2.83 5.73
N THR A 89 -2.86 -2.93 4.41
CA THR A 89 -3.89 -2.18 3.67
C THR A 89 -5.30 -2.66 4.01
N LEU A 90 -5.50 -3.97 4.21
CA LEU A 90 -6.79 -4.49 4.67
C LEU A 90 -7.08 -4.06 6.11
N GLY A 91 -6.07 -4.06 6.99
CA GLY A 91 -6.18 -3.57 8.36
C GLY A 91 -6.60 -2.10 8.42
N THR A 92 -5.98 -1.23 7.61
CA THR A 92 -6.38 0.18 7.54
C THR A 92 -7.77 0.38 6.96
N ALA A 93 -8.21 -0.48 6.04
CA ALA A 93 -9.59 -0.46 5.52
C ALA A 93 -10.61 -0.72 6.64
N VAL A 94 -10.42 -1.80 7.40
CA VAL A 94 -11.34 -2.19 8.47
C VAL A 94 -11.33 -1.19 9.61
N ILE A 95 -10.14 -0.73 10.03
CA ILE A 95 -10.02 0.19 11.17
C ILE A 95 -10.47 1.60 10.78
N GLY A 96 -9.98 2.14 9.67
CA GLY A 96 -10.18 3.55 9.30
C GLY A 96 -11.46 3.82 8.51
N HIS A 97 -12.07 2.80 7.90
CA HIS A 97 -13.17 2.96 6.95
C HIS A 97 -14.29 1.93 7.15
N HIS A 98 -14.64 1.63 8.40
CA HIS A 98 -15.77 0.77 8.80
C HIS A 98 -17.14 1.40 8.47
N TYR A 99 -17.41 1.62 7.18
CA TYR A 99 -18.60 2.34 6.70
C TYR A 99 -19.94 1.71 7.14
N TRP A 100 -19.94 0.43 7.52
CA TRP A 100 -21.10 -0.31 8.02
C TRP A 100 -21.55 0.14 9.42
N ASP A 101 -20.68 0.78 10.21
CA ASP A 101 -21.02 1.35 11.52
C ASP A 101 -21.30 2.86 11.45
N MET A 102 -21.30 3.44 10.25
CA MET A 102 -21.48 4.88 10.02
C MET A 102 -22.89 5.20 9.52
N SER A 103 -23.31 6.46 9.68
CA SER A 103 -24.60 6.95 9.18
C SER A 103 -24.48 8.32 8.49
N GLY A 104 -25.50 8.66 7.69
CA GLY A 104 -25.58 9.93 6.97
C GLY A 104 -24.47 10.12 5.93
N ASN A 105 -23.97 11.35 5.82
CA ASN A 105 -23.05 11.76 4.76
C ASN A 105 -21.66 11.10 4.84
N ALA A 106 -21.33 10.42 5.95
CA ALA A 106 -20.04 9.76 6.15
C ALA A 106 -19.95 8.38 5.47
N VAL A 107 -21.07 7.75 5.14
CA VAL A 107 -21.10 6.35 4.65
C VAL A 107 -20.41 6.19 3.30
N VAL A 108 -20.84 6.95 2.29
CA VAL A 108 -20.34 6.78 0.90
C VAL A 108 -18.84 7.08 0.77
N PRO A 109 -18.29 8.18 1.33
CA PRO A 109 -16.84 8.43 1.27
C PRO A 109 -16.00 7.34 1.95
N ASN A 110 -16.46 6.80 3.08
CA ASN A 110 -15.75 5.71 3.77
C ASN A 110 -15.86 4.39 3.01
N MET A 111 -17.02 4.09 2.42
CA MET A 111 -17.18 2.93 1.55
C MET A 111 -16.20 2.98 0.37
N ILE A 112 -16.05 4.14 -0.29
CA ILE A 112 -15.07 4.33 -1.36
C ILE A 112 -13.64 4.08 -0.87
N ASN A 113 -13.27 4.62 0.28
CA ASN A 113 -11.94 4.42 0.83
C ASN A 113 -11.67 2.96 1.24
N PHE A 114 -12.68 2.27 1.76
CA PHE A 114 -12.61 0.84 2.04
C PHE A 114 -12.30 0.04 0.77
N TYR A 115 -13.10 0.20 -0.29
CA TYR A 115 -12.90 -0.54 -1.54
C TYR A 115 -11.65 -0.12 -2.31
N LYS A 116 -11.20 1.13 -2.16
CA LYS A 116 -9.88 1.59 -2.61
C LYS A 116 -8.79 0.74 -1.98
N ASN A 117 -8.83 0.52 -0.66
CA ASN A 117 -7.86 -0.32 0.04
C ASN A 117 -7.95 -1.80 -0.40
N ILE A 118 -9.15 -2.35 -0.61
CA ILE A 118 -9.32 -3.69 -1.19
C ILE A 118 -8.63 -3.80 -2.56
N SER A 119 -8.82 -2.80 -3.42
CA SER A 119 -8.22 -2.75 -4.76
C SER A 119 -6.69 -2.67 -4.70
N ILE A 120 -6.15 -1.85 -3.79
CA ILE A 120 -4.71 -1.73 -3.56
C ILE A 120 -4.12 -3.05 -3.04
N ALA A 121 -4.80 -3.74 -2.12
CA ALA A 121 -4.40 -5.06 -1.65
C ALA A 121 -4.34 -6.08 -2.80
N GLY A 122 -5.30 -6.04 -3.73
CA GLY A 122 -5.25 -6.84 -4.97
C GLY A 122 -4.03 -6.51 -5.83
N GLY A 123 -3.65 -5.24 -5.93
CA GLY A 123 -2.43 -4.81 -6.60
C GLY A 123 -1.15 -5.36 -5.96
N PHE A 124 -1.08 -5.37 -4.62
CA PHE A 124 0.04 -6.00 -3.91
C PHE A 124 0.04 -7.53 -4.03
N LEU A 125 -1.12 -8.18 -4.08
CA LEU A 125 -1.21 -9.60 -4.37
C LEU A 125 -0.62 -9.93 -5.75
N LEU A 126 -0.97 -9.14 -6.77
CA LEU A 126 -0.35 -9.27 -8.10
C LEU A 126 1.16 -9.05 -8.03
N LEU A 127 1.63 -8.03 -7.31
CA LEU A 127 3.06 -7.77 -7.13
C LEU A 127 3.78 -8.94 -6.42
N ALA A 128 3.16 -9.57 -5.44
CA ALA A 128 3.71 -10.75 -4.76
C ALA A 128 3.85 -11.95 -5.72
N ILE A 129 2.93 -12.11 -6.67
CA ILE A 129 2.96 -13.17 -7.69
C ILE A 129 4.04 -12.88 -8.75
N VAL A 130 4.03 -11.69 -9.34
CA VAL A 130 4.93 -11.36 -10.47
C VAL A 130 6.35 -11.03 -10.02
N GLY A 131 6.52 -10.55 -8.79
CA GLY A 131 7.81 -10.12 -8.25
C GLY A 131 8.30 -8.75 -8.75
N PRO A 132 9.53 -8.35 -8.37
CA PRO A 132 10.01 -6.98 -8.56
C PRO A 132 10.41 -6.62 -10.00
N GLY A 133 10.63 -7.62 -10.87
CA GLY A 133 11.21 -7.43 -12.20
C GLY A 133 12.72 -7.16 -12.16
N SER A 134 13.37 -7.04 -13.33
CA SER A 134 14.84 -6.91 -13.43
C SER A 134 15.38 -5.53 -13.07
N LEU A 135 14.55 -4.49 -13.07
CA LEU A 135 14.88 -3.15 -12.55
C LEU A 135 14.65 -3.09 -11.02
N SER A 136 15.37 -3.93 -10.27
CA SER A 136 15.27 -4.05 -8.82
C SER A 136 16.63 -4.26 -8.16
N LEU A 137 16.71 -4.03 -6.84
CA LEU A 137 17.91 -4.36 -6.06
C LEU A 137 18.03 -5.86 -5.79
N ASP A 138 16.91 -6.57 -5.63
CA ASP A 138 16.88 -8.03 -5.44
C ASP A 138 17.13 -8.81 -6.74
N ARG A 139 17.96 -8.33 -7.67
CA ARG A 139 18.27 -9.05 -8.93
C ARG A 139 18.79 -10.47 -8.66
N ARG A 140 17.87 -11.43 -8.60
CA ARG A 140 18.07 -12.86 -8.72
C ARG A 140 16.93 -13.41 -9.56
#